data_AF-A0A381V2J7-F1
#
_entry.id   AF-A0A381V2J7-F1
#
_cell.length_a   1.000
_cell.length_b   1.000
_cell.length_c   1.000
_cell.angle_alpha   90.00
_cell.angle_beta   90.00
_cell.angle_gamma   90.00
#
_symmetry.space_group_name_H-M   'P 1'
#
loop_
_entity.id
_entity.type
_entity.pdbx_description
1 polymer ?
#
loop_
_entity_poly.entity_id
_entity_poly.type
_entity_poly.pdbx_seq_one_letter_code
_entity_poly.pdbx_strand_id
1 'polypeptide(L)' 'MKHLLYLSIFYVSLVFSQVDVDTWTFTNCGQEGRYGPTLEQCESAYEGTSLEGQISMDGFQGYQEWTVP' A
#
# COMPACT_ATOMS: atom_id res chain seq x y z
N MET A 1 28.19 34.75 -12.28
CA MET A 1 26.81 34.43 -12.75
C MET A 1 26.55 32.95 -12.96
N LYS A 2 27.52 32.15 -13.45
CA LYS A 2 27.38 30.67 -13.60
C LYS A 2 27.10 29.93 -12.28
N HIS A 3 27.71 30.35 -11.16
CA HIS A 3 27.43 29.78 -9.83
C HIS A 3 26.01 30.02 -9.31
N LEU A 4 25.34 31.12 -9.69
CA LEU A 4 23.92 31.32 -9.35
C LEU A 4 23.01 30.35 -10.12
N LEU A 5 23.37 30.00 -11.36
CA LEU A 5 22.60 29.06 -12.17
C LEU A 5 22.67 27.61 -11.63
N TYR A 6 23.81 27.19 -11.08
CA TYR A 6 23.94 25.86 -10.45
C TYR A 6 23.10 25.71 -9.18
N LEU A 7 22.94 26.78 -8.40
CA LEU A 7 22.10 26.79 -7.20
C LEU A 7 20.62 26.59 -7.57
N SER A 8 20.15 27.27 -8.61
CA SER A 8 18.80 27.08 -9.15
C SER A 8 18.59 25.70 -9.77
N ILE A 9 19.58 25.15 -10.49
CA ILE A 9 19.49 23.79 -11.05
C ILE A 9 19.41 22.75 -9.93
N PHE A 10 20.23 22.87 -8.88
CA PHE A 10 20.18 21.98 -7.72
C PHE A 10 18.84 22.05 -6.97
N TYR A 11 18.31 23.26 -6.78
CA TYR A 11 17.00 23.46 -6.15
C TYR A 11 15.87 22.87 -7.01
N VAL A 12 15.93 23.06 -8.34
CA VAL A 12 14.99 22.45 -9.28
C VAL A 12 15.10 20.92 -9.26
N SER A 13 16.31 20.34 -9.24
CA SER A 13 16.51 18.89 -9.13
C SER A 13 15.94 18.32 -7.82
N LEU A 14 16.09 19.03 -6.70
CA LEU A 14 15.50 18.65 -5.41
C LEU A 14 13.97 18.65 -5.43
N VAL A 15 13.35 19.57 -6.17
CA VAL A 15 11.89 19.65 -6.34
C VAL A 15 11.35 18.52 -7.24
N PHE A 16 12.18 17.93 -8.09
CA PHE A 16 11.77 16.87 -9.04
C PHE A 16 11.99 15.42 -8.54
N SER A 17 12.38 15.19 -7.28
CA SER A 17 12.78 13.85 -6.79
C SER A 17 11.75 13.06 -5.97
N GLN A 18 10.47 13.41 -5.96
CA GLN A 18 9.47 12.67 -5.17
C GLN A 18 8.44 12.00 -6.08
N VAL A 19 8.68 10.72 -6.39
CA VAL A 19 7.65 9.82 -6.91
C VAL A 19 7.14 9.03 -5.72
N ASP A 20 5.94 9.34 -5.25
CA ASP A 20 5.25 8.52 -4.26
C ASP A 20 4.81 7.22 -4.96
N VAL A 21 5.39 6.09 -4.52
CA VAL A 21 5.00 4.77 -4.98
C VAL A 21 4.12 4.18 -3.88
N ASP A 22 2.83 4.07 -4.15
CA ASP A 22 1.93 3.37 -3.23
C ASP A 22 2.30 1.88 -3.18
N THR A 23 2.38 1.35 -1.96
CA THR A 23 2.70 -0.06 -1.73
C THR A 23 1.58 -0.73 -0.93
N TRP A 24 1.15 -1.88 -1.44
CA TRP A 24 0.18 -2.75 -0.78
C TRP A 24 0.87 -4.06 -0.43
N THR A 25 0.95 -4.37 0.86
CA THR A 25 1.59 -5.59 1.35
C THR A 25 0.53 -6.52 1.91
N PHE A 26 0.28 -7.61 1.19
CA PHE A 26 -0.68 -8.63 1.61
C PHE A 26 -0.02 -9.64 2.55
N THR A 27 -0.80 -10.12 3.52
CA THR A 27 -0.43 -11.18 4.47
C THR A 27 -1.45 -12.32 4.39
N ASN A 28 -1.24 -13.39 5.14
CA ASN A 28 -2.25 -14.45 5.32
C ASN A 28 -3.33 -14.08 6.35
N CYS A 29 -3.37 -12.81 6.82
CA CYS A 29 -4.23 -12.34 7.91
C CYS A 29 -4.16 -13.22 9.18
N GLY A 30 -3.00 -13.85 9.42
CA GLY A 30 -2.77 -14.71 10.57
C GLY A 30 -3.38 -16.12 10.48
N GLN A 31 -3.88 -16.54 9.31
CA GLN A 31 -4.52 -17.86 9.16
C GLN A 31 -4.11 -18.61 7.90
N GLU A 32 -3.94 -19.92 8.04
CA GLU A 32 -3.53 -20.83 6.97
C GLU A 32 -4.43 -22.08 6.90
N GLY A 33 -4.18 -22.93 5.90
CA GLY A 33 -4.90 -24.20 5.73
C GLY A 33 -6.22 -24.07 4.98
N ARG A 34 -7.05 -25.11 5.07
CA ARG A 34 -8.22 -25.31 4.18
C ARG A 34 -9.23 -24.16 4.19
N TYR A 35 -9.38 -23.46 5.31
CA TYR A 35 -10.41 -22.45 5.49
C TYR A 35 -9.92 -21.02 5.20
N GLY A 36 -8.60 -20.79 5.19
CA GLY A 36 -8.02 -19.45 5.05
C GLY A 36 -8.54 -18.46 6.10
N PRO A 37 -8.24 -17.15 5.94
CA PRO A 37 -8.70 -16.12 6.85
C PRO A 37 -10.18 -15.78 6.67
N THR A 38 -10.80 -15.33 7.75
CA THR A 38 -12.08 -14.61 7.78
C THR A 38 -11.88 -13.14 7.41
N LEU A 39 -12.96 -12.44 7.05
CA LEU A 39 -12.91 -10.99 6.80
C LEU A 39 -12.44 -10.24 8.06
N GLU A 40 -12.99 -10.56 9.23
CA GLU A 40 -12.62 -9.94 10.51
C GLU A 40 -11.13 -10.11 10.85
N GLN A 41 -10.54 -11.28 10.54
CA GLN A 41 -9.10 -11.50 10.68
C GLN A 41 -8.28 -10.59 9.78
N CYS A 42 -8.73 -10.34 8.54
CA CYS A 42 -8.05 -9.40 7.64
C CYS A 42 -8.26 -7.93 8.04
N GLU A 43 -9.46 -7.56 8.49
CA GLU A 43 -9.73 -6.21 9.02
C GLU A 43 -8.82 -5.90 10.21
N SER A 44 -8.68 -6.84 11.15
CA SER A 44 -7.78 -6.69 12.29
C SER A 44 -6.30 -6.69 11.88
N ALA A 45 -5.91 -7.50 10.88
CA ALA A 45 -4.52 -7.57 10.43
C ALA A 45 -4.07 -6.30 9.68
N TYR A 46 -5.01 -5.60 9.04
CA TYR A 46 -4.72 -4.43 8.20
C TYR A 46 -5.07 -3.08 8.83
N GLU A 47 -5.55 -3.06 10.09
CA GLU A 47 -5.80 -1.83 10.84
C GLU A 47 -4.55 -0.93 10.85
N GLY A 48 -4.70 0.34 10.45
CA GLY A 48 -3.60 1.30 10.35
C GLY A 48 -2.64 1.10 9.17
N THR A 49 -2.99 0.25 8.19
CA THR A 49 -2.20 0.03 6.97
C THR A 49 -2.88 0.56 5.71
N SER A 50 -2.19 0.53 4.56
CA SER A 50 -2.76 0.92 3.26
C SER A 50 -3.91 0.00 2.76
N LEU A 51 -4.13 -1.14 3.42
CA LEU A 51 -5.19 -2.09 3.11
C LEU A 51 -6.41 -2.01 4.06
N GLU A 52 -6.40 -1.08 5.02
CA GLU A 52 -7.51 -0.92 5.97
C GLU A 52 -8.83 -0.62 5.23
N GLY A 53 -9.84 -1.46 5.46
CA GLY A 53 -11.15 -1.35 4.81
C GLY A 53 -11.15 -1.59 3.30
N GLN A 54 -10.03 -2.05 2.72
CA GLN A 54 -9.90 -2.29 1.27
C GLN A 54 -10.20 -3.75 0.86
N ILE A 55 -10.30 -4.66 1.83
CA ILE A 55 -10.48 -6.09 1.59
C ILE A 55 -11.96 -6.48 1.63
N SER A 56 -12.42 -7.23 0.61
CA SER A 56 -13.73 -7.87 0.56
C SER A 56 -13.60 -9.40 0.41
N MET A 57 -14.71 -10.11 0.64
CA MET A 57 -14.84 -11.57 0.49
C MET A 57 -16.25 -11.91 -0.02
N ASP A 58 -16.54 -11.56 -1.28
CA ASP A 58 -17.87 -11.70 -1.86
C ASP A 58 -18.26 -13.16 -2.14
N GLY A 59 -18.96 -13.76 -1.19
CA GLY A 59 -19.64 -15.05 -1.34
C GLY A 59 -18.89 -16.27 -0.82
N PHE A 60 -17.57 -16.17 -0.55
CA PHE A 60 -16.80 -17.24 0.10
C PHE A 60 -15.75 -16.70 1.06
N GLN A 61 -15.38 -17.48 2.06
CA GLN A 61 -14.30 -17.17 3.00
C GLN A 61 -12.96 -17.73 2.49
N GLY A 62 -11.85 -17.13 2.92
CA GLY A 62 -10.52 -17.74 2.81
C GLY A 62 -9.66 -17.18 1.68
N TYR A 63 -10.14 -16.15 0.99
CA TYR A 63 -9.39 -15.38 0.00
C TYR A 63 -9.52 -13.89 0.29
N GLN A 64 -8.61 -13.08 -0.24
CA GLN A 64 -8.69 -11.62 -0.12
C GLN A 64 -9.02 -11.05 -1.49
N GLU A 65 -10.10 -10.31 -1.59
CA GLU A 65 -10.42 -9.51 -2.76
C GLU A 65 -10.05 -8.05 -2.51
N TRP A 66 -9.43 -7.44 -3.50
CA TRP A 66 -8.98 -6.06 -3.46
C TRP A 66 -9.03 -5.49 -4.88
N THR A 67 -9.52 -4.25 -5.00
CA THR A 67 -9.52 -3.53 -6.28
C THR A 67 -8.32 -2.59 -6.32
N VAL A 68 -7.50 -2.71 -7.36
CA VAL A 68 -6.40 -1.77 -7.62
C VAL A 68 -7.00 -0.36 -7.80
N PRO A 69 -6.49 0.67 -7.10
CA PRO A 69 -6.97 2.04 -7.23
C PRO A 69 -6.62 2.71 -8.56
#